data_AF-A0A962L8A4-F1
#
_entry.id   AF-A0A962L8A4-F1
#
_cell.length_a   1.000
_cell.length_b   1.000
_cell.length_c   1.000
_cell.angle_alpha   90.00
_cell.angle_beta   90.00
_cell.angle_gamma   90.00
#
_symmetry.space_group_name_H-M   'P 1'
#
loop_
_entity.id
_entity.type
_entity.pdbx_description
1 polymer ?
#
loop_
_entity_poly.entity_id
_entity_poly.type
_entity_poly.pdbx_seq_one_letter_code
_entity_poly.pdbx_strand_id
1 'polypeptide(L)'
;MQHQDGNALRLIHSVAVGLLLTLVAVSAAAQDTWDNVPRIVAIGDLHGDYEQYVRLLQMNGLIDKRLRWTGGDTHLVQLGDVPDRGPDSLKIIRHLMKLEREARRDGGYVHALIGNHEAMNIGGDLRYVSEGEYAALVTRNSARTQHVYVERVYDHLLAQQPELAANKDETMAKLMHQFPEGYVEHRRLWQPGGEIARWVASHNAVIRINGILFCHGGVDPHTPLRPIDDINSEIRAILSSDRAFGPNYANDETSPLWYRGLATHDEQTEEPALQQMLDYYGAQRIVIGHTPTSSGKITARFGGKVIMADVGASAYYGSHLASLVVENGELYSRTPDGVAPLFPVPVAAGK
;
A
#
# COMPACT_ATOMS: atom_id res chain seq x y z
N MET A 1 14.74 5.40 73.48
CA MET A 1 14.07 6.71 73.38
C MET A 1 13.62 6.87 71.94
N GLN A 2 12.47 6.35 71.53
CA GLN A 2 11.10 6.91 71.65
C GLN A 2 10.93 8.29 70.99
N HIS A 3 10.32 8.28 69.79
CA HIS A 3 9.16 9.06 69.28
C HIS A 3 9.30 9.22 67.75
N GLN A 4 8.69 8.36 66.94
CA GLN A 4 7.32 8.39 66.39
C GLN A 4 6.96 9.61 65.50
N ASP A 5 6.74 9.27 64.23
CA ASP A 5 5.70 9.67 63.28
C ASP A 5 5.55 11.12 62.81
N GLY A 6 5.60 11.30 61.48
CA GLY A 6 4.96 12.42 60.80
C GLY A 6 5.48 12.70 59.38
N ASN A 7 4.68 12.31 58.37
CA ASN A 7 4.63 12.84 57.00
C ASN A 7 5.75 12.36 56.04
N ALA A 8 5.57 11.41 55.13
CA ALA A 8 4.55 11.30 54.09
C ALA A 8 4.21 12.64 53.42
N LEU A 9 4.54 12.75 52.12
CA LEU A 9 4.30 13.85 51.18
C LEU A 9 5.24 15.07 51.25
N ARG A 10 5.86 15.34 50.08
CA ARG A 10 6.65 16.52 49.64
C ARG A 10 8.17 16.37 49.90
N LEU A 11 9.06 16.50 48.92
CA LEU A 11 8.91 16.85 47.52
C LEU A 11 10.12 16.30 46.76
N ILE A 12 9.83 15.33 45.90
CA ILE A 12 10.56 14.97 44.68
C ILE A 12 11.01 16.26 44.00
N HIS A 13 12.32 16.50 43.85
CA HIS A 13 12.99 17.23 42.78
C HIS A 13 14.50 17.11 43.06
N SER A 14 15.29 16.75 42.04
CA SER A 14 16.78 16.72 42.04
C SER A 14 17.47 15.36 42.18
N VAL A 15 16.95 14.29 41.56
CA VAL A 15 17.81 13.23 40.95
C VAL A 15 17.09 12.71 39.71
N ALA A 16 17.20 13.44 38.60
CA ALA A 16 16.73 12.98 37.29
C ALA A 16 17.68 13.47 36.20
N VAL A 17 18.97 13.17 36.39
CA VAL A 17 19.99 13.28 35.34
C VAL A 17 20.69 11.94 35.31
N GLY A 18 20.59 11.24 34.18
CA GLY A 18 21.39 10.05 33.91
C GLY A 18 20.65 8.72 33.87
N LEU A 19 19.47 8.66 33.25
CA LEU A 19 19.07 7.48 32.47
C LEU A 19 17.98 7.91 31.46
N LEU A 20 18.36 8.79 30.53
CA LEU A 20 17.62 8.88 29.28
C LEU A 20 17.96 7.59 28.54
N LEU A 21 17.22 6.52 28.84
CA LEU A 21 17.03 5.42 27.91
C LEU A 21 16.57 6.10 26.61
N THR A 22 17.49 6.30 25.68
CA THR A 22 17.14 6.28 24.27
C THR A 22 16.56 4.89 24.05
N LEU A 23 15.27 4.76 24.31
CA LEU A 23 14.42 3.86 23.55
C LEU A 23 14.64 4.32 22.10
N VAL A 24 15.65 3.75 21.45
CA VAL A 24 15.49 3.39 20.06
C VAL A 24 14.22 2.57 20.09
N ALA A 25 13.11 3.20 19.71
CA ALA A 25 11.94 2.46 19.34
C ALA A 25 12.42 1.61 18.17
N VAL A 26 12.88 0.40 18.48
CA VAL A 26 12.84 -0.69 17.54
C VAL A 26 11.38 -0.71 17.19
N SER A 27 11.03 -0.13 16.04
CA SER A 27 9.68 -0.23 15.51
C SER A 27 9.42 -1.72 15.52
N ALA A 28 8.51 -2.18 16.38
CA ALA A 28 8.12 -3.58 16.36
C ALA A 28 7.76 -3.87 14.90
N ALA A 29 8.43 -4.85 14.31
CA ALA A 29 8.17 -5.21 12.92
C ALA A 29 6.66 -5.39 12.77
N ALA A 30 6.08 -4.78 11.73
CA ALA A 30 4.64 -4.89 11.50
C ALA A 30 4.32 -6.38 11.39
N GLN A 31 3.44 -6.88 12.27
CA GLN A 31 2.96 -8.26 12.21
C GLN A 31 2.57 -8.57 10.76
N ASP A 32 3.02 -9.70 10.22
CA ASP A 32 2.80 -10.09 8.83
C ASP A 32 1.99 -11.39 8.69
N THR A 33 1.75 -12.06 9.81
CA THR A 33 1.04 -13.34 9.87
C THR A 33 -0.10 -13.27 10.88
N TRP A 34 -1.29 -13.70 10.45
CA TRP A 34 -2.50 -13.78 11.27
C TRP A 34 -3.21 -15.11 11.05
N ASP A 35 -3.81 -15.63 12.11
CA ASP A 35 -4.62 -16.84 12.07
C ASP A 35 -5.97 -16.60 12.76
N ASN A 36 -6.95 -17.45 12.45
CA ASN A 36 -8.31 -17.41 12.99
C ASN A 36 -9.05 -16.08 12.73
N VAL A 37 -8.74 -15.41 11.62
CA VAL A 37 -9.46 -14.20 11.21
C VAL A 37 -10.82 -14.61 10.64
N PRO A 38 -11.95 -14.17 11.22
CA PRO A 38 -13.28 -14.69 10.86
C PRO A 38 -13.72 -14.24 9.47
N ARG A 39 -13.35 -13.01 9.09
CA ARG A 39 -13.72 -12.39 7.82
C ARG A 39 -12.56 -11.58 7.25
N ILE A 40 -12.24 -11.84 5.99
CA ILE A 40 -11.25 -11.09 5.21
C ILE A 40 -11.96 -10.49 4.01
N VAL A 41 -11.72 -9.22 3.72
CA VAL A 41 -12.13 -8.58 2.46
C VAL A 41 -10.88 -8.07 1.77
N ALA A 42 -10.58 -8.56 0.57
CA ALA A 42 -9.49 -8.06 -0.25
C ALA A 42 -10.02 -7.25 -1.45
N ILE A 43 -9.41 -6.09 -1.69
CA ILE A 43 -9.67 -5.21 -2.83
C ILE A 43 -8.37 -4.94 -3.58
N GLY A 44 -8.46 -4.94 -4.91
CA GLY A 44 -7.34 -4.66 -5.80
C GLY A 44 -6.99 -3.17 -5.91
N ASP A 45 -6.31 -2.88 -6.99
CA ASP A 45 -5.69 -1.60 -7.34
C ASP A 45 -6.75 -0.48 -7.49
N LEU A 46 -6.44 0.70 -6.95
CA LEU A 46 -7.38 1.83 -6.87
C LEU A 46 -6.97 3.00 -7.74
N HIS A 47 -5.67 3.23 -7.91
CA HIS A 47 -5.10 4.24 -8.80
C HIS A 47 -5.82 5.60 -8.74
N GLY A 48 -5.85 6.19 -7.54
CA GLY A 48 -6.40 7.52 -7.29
C GLY A 48 -7.91 7.65 -7.53
N ASP A 49 -8.66 6.55 -7.67
CA ASP A 49 -10.11 6.57 -7.87
C ASP A 49 -10.88 6.44 -6.53
N TYR A 50 -11.11 7.58 -5.91
CA TYR A 50 -11.76 7.66 -4.60
C TYR A 50 -13.23 7.23 -4.62
N GLU A 51 -13.94 7.44 -5.72
CA GLU A 51 -15.35 7.05 -5.82
C GLU A 51 -15.47 5.52 -5.77
N GLN A 52 -14.67 4.82 -6.57
CA GLN A 52 -14.69 3.36 -6.65
C GLN A 52 -14.21 2.73 -5.34
N TYR A 53 -13.19 3.32 -4.72
CA TYR A 53 -12.75 2.96 -3.36
C TYR A 53 -13.90 3.03 -2.32
N VAL A 54 -14.63 4.14 -2.26
CA VAL A 54 -15.76 4.28 -1.32
C VAL A 54 -16.85 3.25 -1.60
N ARG A 55 -17.18 3.00 -2.88
CA ARG A 55 -18.18 2.00 -3.27
C ARG A 55 -17.78 0.59 -2.85
N LEU A 56 -16.51 0.21 -3.03
CA LEU A 56 -15.97 -1.10 -2.60
C LEU A 56 -16.09 -1.28 -1.08
N LEU A 57 -15.74 -0.26 -0.30
CA LEU A 57 -15.84 -0.35 1.16
C LEU A 57 -17.30 -0.41 1.63
N GLN A 58 -18.19 0.40 1.06
CA GLN A 58 -19.61 0.42 1.43
C GLN A 58 -20.33 -0.88 1.06
N MET A 59 -20.11 -1.44 -0.13
CA MET A 59 -20.75 -2.70 -0.53
C MET A 59 -20.34 -3.88 0.36
N ASN A 60 -19.16 -3.80 0.97
CA ASN A 60 -18.63 -4.79 1.90
C ASN A 60 -19.01 -4.53 3.37
N GLY A 61 -19.78 -3.47 3.65
CA GLY A 61 -20.15 -3.07 5.02
C GLY A 61 -18.99 -2.59 5.88
N LEU A 62 -17.83 -2.27 5.26
CA LEU A 62 -16.63 -1.86 5.98
C LEU A 62 -16.72 -0.42 6.48
N ILE A 63 -17.52 0.42 5.81
CA ILE A 63 -17.76 1.80 6.21
C ILE A 63 -19.23 2.20 6.11
N ASP A 64 -19.64 3.14 6.97
CA ASP A 64 -20.95 3.80 6.88
C ASP A 64 -20.96 4.97 5.86
N LYS A 65 -22.13 5.60 5.70
CA LYS A 65 -22.30 6.80 4.85
C LYS A 65 -21.49 8.02 5.31
N ARG A 66 -20.95 8.00 6.53
CA ARG A 66 -20.06 9.03 7.09
C ARG A 66 -18.59 8.61 7.03
N LEU A 67 -18.27 7.56 6.28
CA LEU A 67 -16.92 7.04 6.06
C LEU A 67 -16.24 6.59 7.36
N ARG A 68 -17.01 6.10 8.33
CA ARG A 68 -16.50 5.52 9.58
C ARG A 68 -16.52 4.01 9.48
N TRP A 69 -15.51 3.36 10.07
CA TRP A 69 -15.45 1.90 10.14
C TRP A 69 -16.73 1.32 10.74
N THR A 70 -17.25 0.27 10.09
CA THR A 70 -18.36 -0.57 10.56
C THR A 70 -18.10 -2.05 10.31
N GLY A 71 -16.86 -2.41 9.94
CA GLY A 71 -16.48 -3.77 9.59
C GLY A 71 -16.29 -4.72 10.79
N GLY A 72 -16.43 -4.24 12.02
CA GLY A 72 -16.20 -5.03 13.24
C GLY A 72 -14.79 -5.61 13.27
N ASP A 73 -14.69 -6.92 13.45
CA ASP A 73 -13.47 -7.73 13.47
C ASP A 73 -12.95 -8.14 12.07
N THR A 74 -13.53 -7.59 11.00
CA THR A 74 -13.06 -7.86 9.63
C THR A 74 -11.62 -7.38 9.43
N HIS A 75 -10.82 -8.15 8.71
CA HIS A 75 -9.57 -7.69 8.13
C HIS A 75 -9.80 -7.22 6.68
N LEU A 76 -9.59 -5.93 6.41
CA LEU A 76 -9.51 -5.39 5.05
C LEU A 76 -8.07 -5.52 4.54
N VAL A 77 -7.88 -6.09 3.36
CA VAL A 77 -6.61 -6.10 2.62
C VAL A 77 -6.76 -5.25 1.36
N GLN A 78 -6.10 -4.10 1.32
CA GLN A 78 -5.92 -3.32 0.10
C GLN A 78 -4.59 -3.77 -0.52
N LEU A 79 -4.62 -4.27 -1.76
CA LEU A 79 -3.51 -5.02 -2.36
C LEU A 79 -2.36 -4.16 -2.94
N GLY A 80 -2.25 -2.88 -2.57
CA GLY A 80 -1.29 -1.94 -3.17
C GLY A 80 -1.83 -1.17 -4.37
N ASP A 81 -1.04 -0.25 -4.91
CA ASP A 81 -1.42 0.64 -6.03
C ASP A 81 -2.66 1.50 -5.71
N VAL A 82 -2.57 2.20 -4.58
CA VAL A 82 -3.46 3.31 -4.26
C VAL A 82 -3.19 4.54 -5.13
N PRO A 83 -1.92 4.96 -5.41
CA PRO A 83 -1.67 6.20 -6.14
C PRO A 83 -1.64 6.04 -7.67
N ASP A 84 -1.45 7.19 -8.32
CA ASP A 84 -1.28 7.38 -9.76
C ASP A 84 -2.55 7.16 -10.60
N ARG A 85 -2.47 7.55 -11.89
CA ARG A 85 -3.57 7.57 -12.89
C ARG A 85 -4.73 8.51 -12.54
N GLY A 86 -5.35 8.34 -11.39
CA GLY A 86 -6.39 9.20 -10.85
C GLY A 86 -5.83 10.40 -10.06
N PRO A 87 -6.70 11.31 -9.59
CA PRO A 87 -6.30 12.52 -8.87
C PRO A 87 -6.42 12.43 -7.34
N ASP A 88 -7.10 11.43 -6.81
CA ASP A 88 -7.58 11.44 -5.42
C ASP A 88 -6.80 10.51 -4.48
N SER A 89 -5.53 10.20 -4.82
CA SER A 89 -4.70 9.28 -4.03
C SER A 89 -4.57 9.73 -2.58
N LEU A 90 -4.35 11.03 -2.34
CA LEU A 90 -4.26 11.57 -0.99
C LEU A 90 -5.59 11.38 -0.22
N LYS A 91 -6.76 11.51 -0.85
CA LYS A 91 -8.05 11.29 -0.16
C LYS A 91 -8.19 9.84 0.30
N ILE A 92 -7.81 8.89 -0.56
CA ILE A 92 -7.84 7.46 -0.24
C ILE A 92 -6.89 7.15 0.91
N ILE A 93 -5.62 7.57 0.81
CA ILE A 93 -4.59 7.28 1.82
C ILE A 93 -4.98 7.87 3.18
N ARG A 94 -5.46 9.12 3.22
CA ARG A 94 -5.92 9.75 4.47
C ARG A 94 -7.08 9.00 5.10
N HIS A 95 -7.98 8.45 4.28
CA HIS A 95 -9.08 7.64 4.77
C HIS A 95 -8.60 6.27 5.28
N LEU A 96 -7.71 5.59 4.58
CA LEU A 96 -7.07 4.35 5.04
C LEU A 96 -6.35 4.55 6.39
N MET A 97 -5.56 5.61 6.54
CA MET A 97 -4.92 5.97 7.83
C MET A 97 -5.94 6.14 8.96
N LYS A 98 -7.13 6.66 8.66
CA LYS A 98 -8.23 6.79 9.63
C LYS A 98 -8.82 5.41 9.96
N LEU A 99 -9.14 4.61 8.93
CA LEU A 99 -9.73 3.29 9.09
C LEU A 99 -8.81 2.32 9.82
N GLU A 100 -7.49 2.38 9.64
CA GLU A 100 -6.52 1.59 10.42
C GLU A 100 -6.67 1.78 11.93
N ARG A 101 -6.97 3.01 12.37
CA ARG A 101 -7.18 3.31 13.80
C ARG A 101 -8.56 2.87 14.27
N GLU A 102 -9.58 3.02 13.44
CA GLU A 102 -10.95 2.65 13.78
C GLU A 102 -11.13 1.14 13.82
N ALA A 103 -10.64 0.42 12.80
CA ALA A 103 -10.70 -1.03 12.72
C ALA A 103 -10.04 -1.70 13.92
N ARG A 104 -8.82 -1.27 14.30
CA ARG A 104 -8.11 -1.80 15.47
C ARG A 104 -8.89 -1.62 16.78
N ARG A 105 -9.69 -0.56 16.92
CA ARG A 105 -10.53 -0.34 18.11
C ARG A 105 -11.71 -1.30 18.19
N ASP A 106 -12.19 -1.75 17.04
CA ASP A 106 -13.35 -2.65 16.92
C ASP A 106 -12.93 -4.12 16.75
N GLY A 107 -11.64 -4.42 16.93
CA GLY A 107 -11.07 -5.78 16.83
C GLY A 107 -10.72 -6.21 15.40
N GLY A 108 -10.93 -5.36 14.40
CA GLY A 108 -10.56 -5.60 13.01
C GLY A 108 -9.19 -5.03 12.66
N TYR A 109 -8.88 -5.07 11.36
CA TYR A 109 -7.59 -4.54 10.86
C TYR A 109 -7.71 -4.03 9.42
N VAL A 110 -6.86 -3.07 9.07
CA VAL A 110 -6.66 -2.61 7.68
C VAL A 110 -5.22 -2.85 7.31
N HIS A 111 -5.02 -3.70 6.30
CA HIS A 111 -3.73 -4.02 5.69
C HIS A 111 -3.64 -3.26 4.36
N ALA A 112 -3.04 -2.08 4.36
CA ALA A 112 -2.68 -1.39 3.12
C ALA A 112 -1.33 -1.93 2.66
N LEU A 113 -1.33 -2.87 1.72
CA LEU A 113 -0.09 -3.46 1.23
C LEU A 113 0.65 -2.46 0.36
N ILE A 114 1.97 -2.60 0.31
CA ILE A 114 2.81 -1.80 -0.58
C ILE A 114 2.64 -2.37 -2.00
N GLY A 115 2.30 -1.53 -2.96
CA GLY A 115 2.35 -1.82 -4.40
C GLY A 115 3.55 -1.16 -5.07
N ASN A 116 3.71 -1.36 -6.38
CA ASN A 116 4.81 -0.74 -7.09
C ASN A 116 4.62 0.77 -7.24
N HIS A 117 3.39 1.25 -7.39
CA HIS A 117 3.16 2.69 -7.54
C HIS A 117 3.47 3.47 -6.26
N GLU A 118 3.28 2.88 -5.07
CA GLU A 118 3.80 3.47 -3.83
C GLU A 118 5.34 3.56 -3.85
N ALA A 119 6.02 2.47 -4.21
CA ALA A 119 7.48 2.42 -4.26
C ALA A 119 8.06 3.40 -5.29
N MET A 120 7.45 3.48 -6.48
CA MET A 120 7.80 4.41 -7.55
C MET A 120 7.68 5.86 -7.10
N ASN A 121 6.55 6.22 -6.48
CA ASN A 121 6.34 7.57 -5.97
C ASN A 121 7.38 7.95 -4.90
N ILE A 122 7.74 7.01 -4.02
CA ILE A 122 8.81 7.23 -3.04
C ILE A 122 10.16 7.44 -3.72
N GLY A 123 10.53 6.52 -4.62
CA GLY A 123 11.77 6.54 -5.39
C GLY A 123 11.88 7.67 -6.43
N GLY A 124 10.84 8.48 -6.59
CA GLY A 124 10.83 9.62 -7.51
C GLY A 124 10.62 9.24 -8.98
N ASP A 125 10.17 8.02 -9.25
CA ASP A 125 9.68 7.64 -10.57
C ASP A 125 8.21 8.06 -10.70
N LEU A 126 7.98 9.18 -11.39
CA LEU A 126 6.67 9.86 -11.45
C LEU A 126 5.99 9.69 -12.80
N ARG A 127 6.40 8.70 -13.61
CA ARG A 127 5.90 8.50 -14.97
C ARG A 127 4.38 8.29 -15.06
N TYR A 128 3.74 7.89 -13.97
CA TYR A 128 2.30 7.60 -13.92
C TYR A 128 1.48 8.58 -13.07
N VAL A 129 2.12 9.56 -12.44
CA VAL A 129 1.44 10.60 -11.68
C VAL A 129 0.66 11.49 -12.66
N SER A 130 -0.65 11.60 -12.45
CA SER A 130 -1.52 12.41 -13.31
C SER A 130 -1.39 13.90 -13.00
N GLU A 131 -1.73 14.77 -13.96
CA GLU A 131 -1.86 16.21 -13.69
C GLU A 131 -2.89 16.49 -12.59
N GLY A 132 -3.96 15.68 -12.54
CA GLY A 132 -4.99 15.78 -11.53
C GLY A 132 -4.49 15.51 -10.11
N GLU A 133 -3.51 14.61 -9.96
CA GLU A 133 -2.89 14.32 -8.65
C GLU A 133 -2.12 15.54 -8.13
N TYR A 134 -1.35 16.23 -8.99
CA TYR A 134 -0.70 17.49 -8.62
C TYR A 134 -1.73 18.58 -8.32
N ALA A 135 -2.74 18.73 -9.18
CA ALA A 135 -3.81 19.72 -9.00
C ALA A 135 -4.55 19.55 -7.66
N ALA A 136 -4.77 18.31 -7.21
CA ALA A 136 -5.42 18.01 -5.93
C ALA A 136 -4.61 18.47 -4.70
N LEU A 137 -3.30 18.72 -4.87
CA LEU A 137 -2.39 19.17 -3.82
C LEU A 137 -2.14 20.69 -3.84
N VAL A 138 -2.73 21.42 -4.79
CA VAL A 138 -2.56 22.87 -4.92
C VAL A 138 -3.15 23.58 -3.70
N THR A 139 -2.36 24.52 -3.17
CA THR A 139 -2.73 25.39 -2.06
C THR A 139 -2.54 26.85 -2.46
N ARG A 140 -3.00 27.79 -1.62
CA ARG A 140 -2.74 29.23 -1.79
C ARG A 140 -1.26 29.63 -1.91
N ASN A 141 -0.33 28.73 -1.55
CA ASN A 141 1.11 28.97 -1.59
C ASN A 141 1.80 28.26 -2.77
N SER A 142 1.08 27.49 -3.58
CA SER A 142 1.70 26.58 -4.55
C SER A 142 2.39 27.31 -5.69
N ALA A 143 1.77 28.34 -6.29
CA ALA A 143 2.44 29.21 -7.26
C ALA A 143 3.80 29.76 -6.77
N ARG A 144 3.86 30.26 -5.52
CA ARG A 144 5.12 30.74 -4.92
C ARG A 144 6.11 29.61 -4.69
N THR A 145 5.64 28.46 -4.21
CA THR A 145 6.48 27.29 -3.92
C THR A 145 7.09 26.73 -5.20
N GLN A 146 6.29 26.62 -6.26
CA GLN A 146 6.71 26.22 -7.59
C GLN A 146 7.76 27.19 -8.14
N HIS A 147 7.50 28.50 -8.09
CA HIS A 147 8.46 29.51 -8.57
C HIS A 147 9.83 29.36 -7.91
N VAL A 148 9.87 29.30 -6.57
CA VAL A 148 11.13 29.13 -5.82
C VAL A 148 11.84 27.82 -6.18
N TYR A 149 11.10 26.74 -6.38
CA TYR A 149 11.67 25.47 -6.80
C TYR A 149 12.27 25.55 -8.20
N VAL A 150 11.51 26.07 -9.17
CA VAL A 150 11.93 26.22 -10.57
C VAL A 150 13.14 27.14 -10.69
N GLU A 151 13.21 28.25 -9.94
CA GLU A 151 14.40 29.10 -9.89
C GLU A 151 15.65 28.33 -9.45
N ARG A 152 15.54 27.50 -8.42
CA ARG A 152 16.67 26.69 -7.95
C ARG A 152 17.11 25.65 -8.98
N VAL A 153 16.15 25.03 -9.68
CA VAL A 153 16.47 24.10 -10.77
C VAL A 153 17.16 24.84 -11.91
N TYR A 154 16.65 26.01 -12.29
CA TYR A 154 17.27 26.86 -13.31
C TYR A 154 18.70 27.26 -12.93
N ASP A 155 18.92 27.73 -11.70
CA ASP A 155 20.26 28.12 -11.22
C ASP A 155 21.24 26.94 -11.26
N HIS A 156 20.78 25.74 -10.91
CA HIS A 156 21.58 24.52 -11.02
C HIS A 156 21.94 24.17 -12.46
N LEU A 157 20.97 24.25 -13.38
CA LEU A 157 21.19 24.00 -14.81
C LEU A 157 22.13 25.05 -15.41
N LEU A 158 21.94 26.33 -15.07
CA LEU A 158 22.76 27.43 -15.56
C LEU A 158 24.23 27.29 -15.12
N ALA A 159 24.49 26.77 -13.92
CA ALA A 159 25.84 26.49 -13.44
C ALA A 159 26.57 25.44 -14.28
N GLN A 160 25.83 24.55 -14.96
CA GLN A 160 26.38 23.51 -15.85
C GLN A 160 26.36 23.93 -17.33
N GLN A 161 25.40 24.79 -17.72
CA GLN A 161 25.13 25.24 -19.08
C GLN A 161 24.90 26.76 -19.12
N PRO A 162 25.96 27.59 -19.05
CA PRO A 162 25.85 29.04 -18.98
C PRO A 162 25.11 29.68 -20.16
N GLU A 163 25.09 29.02 -21.32
CA GLU A 163 24.38 29.45 -22.53
C GLU A 163 22.86 29.57 -22.34
N LEU A 164 22.29 28.88 -21.35
CA LEU A 164 20.87 28.98 -20.99
C LEU A 164 20.47 30.40 -20.52
N ALA A 165 21.44 31.23 -20.12
CA ALA A 165 21.19 32.64 -19.77
C ALA A 165 20.54 33.42 -20.92
N ALA A 166 20.87 33.10 -22.18
CA ALA A 166 20.34 33.80 -23.34
C ALA A 166 18.83 33.59 -23.55
N ASN A 167 18.29 32.47 -23.04
CA ASN A 167 16.88 32.06 -23.21
C ASN A 167 16.22 31.81 -21.85
N LYS A 168 16.53 32.65 -20.85
CA LYS A 168 16.05 32.48 -19.47
C LYS A 168 14.53 32.33 -19.38
N ASP A 169 13.76 33.27 -19.93
CA ASP A 169 12.30 33.28 -19.78
C ASP A 169 11.65 32.03 -20.40
N GLU A 170 12.14 31.60 -21.58
CA GLU A 170 11.65 30.39 -22.24
C GLU A 170 12.00 29.12 -21.44
N THR A 171 13.21 29.08 -20.87
CA THR A 171 13.67 27.94 -20.06
C THR A 171 12.86 27.86 -18.76
N MET A 172 12.63 29.00 -18.09
CA MET A 172 11.78 29.09 -16.90
C MET A 172 10.35 28.65 -17.21
N ALA A 173 9.77 29.08 -18.32
CA ALA A 173 8.43 28.65 -18.73
C ALA A 173 8.35 27.13 -18.98
N LYS A 174 9.36 26.54 -19.64
CA LYS A 174 9.46 25.09 -19.83
C LYS A 174 9.56 24.34 -18.51
N LEU A 175 10.37 24.84 -17.58
CA LEU A 175 10.50 24.23 -16.25
C LEU A 175 9.22 24.35 -15.42
N MET A 176 8.51 25.47 -15.48
CA MET A 176 7.20 25.62 -14.82
C MET A 176 6.16 24.65 -15.37
N HIS A 177 6.19 24.38 -16.68
CA HIS A 177 5.33 23.35 -17.28
C HIS A 177 5.76 21.93 -16.84
N GLN A 178 7.06 21.66 -16.78
CA GLN A 178 7.59 20.36 -16.35
C GLN A 178 7.32 20.08 -14.86
N PHE A 179 7.31 21.12 -14.03
CA PHE A 179 7.07 21.05 -12.59
C PHE A 179 5.81 21.87 -12.26
N PRO A 180 4.61 21.33 -12.51
CA PRO A 180 3.36 22.07 -12.30
C PRO A 180 3.14 22.42 -10.81
N GLU A 181 2.20 23.33 -10.53
CA GLU A 181 1.76 23.57 -9.15
C GLU A 181 1.28 22.26 -8.50
N GLY A 182 1.62 22.06 -7.22
CA GLY A 182 1.38 20.80 -6.52
C GLY A 182 2.51 19.77 -6.65
N TYR A 183 3.43 19.91 -7.62
CA TYR A 183 4.60 19.03 -7.74
C TYR A 183 5.46 19.02 -6.47
N VAL A 184 5.74 20.20 -5.91
CA VAL A 184 6.61 20.30 -4.73
C VAL A 184 5.93 19.74 -3.49
N GLU A 185 4.64 19.99 -3.34
CA GLU A 185 3.79 19.42 -2.29
C GLU A 185 3.76 17.89 -2.40
N HIS A 186 3.58 17.37 -3.61
CA HIS A 186 3.65 15.93 -3.90
C HIS A 186 5.00 15.34 -3.46
N ARG A 187 6.12 15.92 -3.90
CA ARG A 187 7.45 15.44 -3.50
C ARG A 187 7.65 15.48 -1.99
N ARG A 188 7.18 16.51 -1.30
CA ARG A 188 7.28 16.59 0.18
C ARG A 188 6.51 15.48 0.90
N LEU A 189 5.40 15.01 0.33
CA LEU A 189 4.63 13.91 0.88
C LEU A 189 5.29 12.56 0.62
N TRP A 190 5.78 12.34 -0.60
CA TRP A 190 6.18 11.04 -1.11
C TRP A 190 7.68 10.75 -1.04
N GLN A 191 8.58 11.73 -1.08
CA GLN A 191 10.02 11.44 -0.96
C GLN A 191 10.35 10.75 0.37
N PRO A 192 11.46 9.99 0.48
CA PRO A 192 11.88 9.38 1.73
C PRO A 192 11.86 10.38 2.89
N GLY A 193 11.28 9.97 4.02
CA GLY A 193 11.05 10.85 5.16
C GLY A 193 9.88 11.82 5.02
N GLY A 194 9.14 11.82 3.91
CA GLY A 194 7.85 12.49 3.75
C GLY A 194 6.74 11.81 4.57
N GLU A 195 5.61 12.49 4.76
CA GLU A 195 4.53 11.95 5.60
C GLU A 195 3.93 10.65 5.03
N ILE A 196 3.60 10.64 3.74
CA ILE A 196 3.02 9.49 3.07
C ILE A 196 4.07 8.40 2.90
N ALA A 197 5.30 8.76 2.56
CA ALA A 197 6.42 7.82 2.48
C ALA A 197 6.64 7.05 3.78
N ARG A 198 6.65 7.74 4.93
CA ARG A 198 6.78 7.10 6.25
C ARG A 198 5.59 6.20 6.58
N TRP A 199 4.38 6.60 6.18
CA TRP A 199 3.20 5.75 6.36
C TRP A 199 3.37 4.48 5.53
N VAL A 200 3.56 4.57 4.21
CA VAL A 200 3.80 3.40 3.32
C VAL A 200 4.93 2.51 3.83
N ALA A 201 6.07 3.09 4.21
CA ALA A 201 7.23 2.33 4.68
C ALA A 201 7.02 1.69 6.07
N SER A 202 5.86 1.88 6.70
CA SER A 202 5.44 1.15 7.91
C SER A 202 4.61 -0.11 7.61
N HIS A 203 4.21 -0.33 6.36
CA HIS A 203 3.39 -1.46 5.94
C HIS A 203 4.21 -2.67 5.49
N ASN A 204 3.49 -3.76 5.20
CA ASN A 204 4.04 -4.98 4.63
C ASN A 204 3.79 -5.01 3.11
N ALA A 205 4.70 -5.64 2.37
CA ALA A 205 4.52 -5.98 0.97
C ALA A 205 3.84 -7.36 0.81
N VAL A 206 4.13 -8.29 1.72
CA VAL A 206 3.57 -9.64 1.75
C VAL A 206 3.01 -9.93 3.14
N ILE A 207 1.82 -10.51 3.19
CA ILE A 207 1.22 -10.99 4.44
C ILE A 207 0.61 -12.38 4.28
N ARG A 208 0.42 -13.09 5.40
CA ARG A 208 -0.29 -14.36 5.47
C ARG A 208 -1.45 -14.27 6.45
N ILE A 209 -2.67 -14.55 6.00
CA ILE A 209 -3.85 -14.62 6.86
C ILE A 209 -4.56 -15.97 6.66
N ASN A 210 -4.73 -16.75 7.72
CA ASN A 210 -5.42 -18.06 7.67
C ASN A 210 -4.84 -19.01 6.60
N GLY A 211 -3.52 -19.00 6.40
CA GLY A 211 -2.88 -19.81 5.35
C GLY A 211 -3.09 -19.29 3.92
N ILE A 212 -3.52 -18.04 3.73
CA ILE A 212 -3.59 -17.36 2.44
C ILE A 212 -2.53 -16.26 2.39
N LEU A 213 -1.70 -16.27 1.36
CA LEU A 213 -0.78 -15.15 1.08
C LEU A 213 -1.52 -14.00 0.38
N PHE A 214 -1.14 -12.77 0.70
CA PHE A 214 -1.59 -11.57 -0.01
C PHE A 214 -0.37 -10.70 -0.32
N CYS A 215 -0.26 -10.25 -1.57
CA CYS A 215 0.72 -9.26 -2.00
C CYS A 215 0.24 -8.57 -3.27
N HIS A 216 1.00 -7.58 -3.74
CA HIS A 216 0.59 -6.78 -4.89
C HIS A 216 0.75 -7.55 -6.22
N GLY A 217 1.96 -7.90 -6.64
CA GLY A 217 2.23 -8.64 -7.89
C GLY A 217 2.17 -10.15 -7.72
N GLY A 218 3.00 -10.68 -6.81
CA GLY A 218 3.16 -12.12 -6.60
C GLY A 218 4.55 -12.42 -6.03
N VAL A 219 4.71 -13.48 -5.24
CA VAL A 219 6.06 -13.93 -4.86
C VAL A 219 6.62 -14.79 -5.99
N ASP A 220 7.80 -14.46 -6.51
CA ASP A 220 8.42 -15.21 -7.61
C ASP A 220 8.93 -16.59 -7.13
N PRO A 221 8.32 -17.70 -7.57
CA PRO A 221 8.70 -19.04 -7.13
C PRO A 221 10.02 -19.54 -7.75
N HIS A 222 10.62 -18.81 -8.70
CA HIS A 222 11.89 -19.17 -9.35
C HIS A 222 13.11 -18.50 -8.72
N THR A 223 12.90 -17.63 -7.73
CA THR A 223 13.97 -17.03 -6.92
C THR A 223 14.11 -17.76 -5.58
N PRO A 224 15.27 -17.66 -4.90
CA PRO A 224 15.40 -18.21 -3.56
C PRO A 224 14.33 -17.67 -2.61
N LEU A 225 13.47 -18.56 -2.11
CA LEU A 225 12.41 -18.21 -1.18
C LEU A 225 12.99 -17.73 0.16
N ARG A 226 12.36 -16.70 0.73
CA ARG A 226 12.82 -16.00 1.93
C ARG A 226 11.67 -15.90 2.94
N PRO A 227 11.94 -15.82 4.25
CA PRO A 227 10.92 -15.47 5.23
C PRO A 227 10.18 -14.18 4.85
N ILE A 228 8.87 -14.14 5.12
CA ILE A 228 8.01 -12.96 4.84
C ILE A 228 8.57 -11.70 5.52
N ASP A 229 9.02 -11.82 6.77
CA ASP A 229 9.61 -10.70 7.51
C ASP A 229 10.88 -10.15 6.84
N ASP A 230 11.73 -11.01 6.26
CA ASP A 230 12.94 -10.56 5.56
C ASP A 230 12.60 -9.74 4.31
N ILE A 231 11.59 -10.18 3.54
CA ILE A 231 11.09 -9.47 2.36
C ILE A 231 10.53 -8.10 2.78
N ASN A 232 9.65 -8.10 3.78
CA ASN A 232 8.99 -6.89 4.27
C ASN A 232 10.00 -5.90 4.86
N SER A 233 10.93 -6.37 5.68
CA SER A 233 11.93 -5.54 6.34
C SER A 233 12.92 -4.94 5.35
N GLU A 234 13.30 -5.67 4.29
CA GLU A 234 14.13 -5.10 3.22
C GLU A 234 13.40 -3.99 2.45
N ILE A 235 12.16 -4.24 2.01
CA ILE A 235 11.38 -3.24 1.27
C ILE A 235 11.15 -1.99 2.13
N ARG A 236 10.76 -2.14 3.40
CA ARG A 236 10.63 -0.99 4.31
C ARG A 236 11.94 -0.22 4.49
N ALA A 237 13.07 -0.91 4.62
CA ALA A 237 14.37 -0.27 4.77
C ALA A 237 14.79 0.51 3.53
N ILE A 238 14.48 -0.02 2.33
CA ILE A 238 14.67 0.68 1.06
C ILE A 238 13.82 1.96 1.05
N LEU A 239 12.51 1.84 1.27
CA LEU A 239 11.56 2.95 1.17
C LEU A 239 11.73 4.03 2.26
N SER A 240 12.38 3.68 3.36
CA SER A 240 12.66 4.62 4.47
C SER A 240 13.95 5.42 4.29
N SER A 241 14.70 5.24 3.20
CA SER A 241 16.02 5.85 3.00
C SER A 241 16.25 6.28 1.55
N ASP A 242 17.39 6.92 1.30
CA ASP A 242 17.80 7.29 -0.06
C ASP A 242 18.05 6.09 -0.98
N ARG A 243 18.04 4.85 -0.44
CA ARG A 243 18.06 3.62 -1.24
C ARG A 243 16.81 3.45 -2.11
N ALA A 244 15.72 4.17 -1.83
CA ALA A 244 14.54 4.18 -2.67
C ALA A 244 14.81 4.76 -4.07
N PHE A 245 15.84 5.60 -4.21
CA PHE A 245 16.24 6.17 -5.50
C PHE A 245 17.08 5.16 -6.29
N GLY A 246 16.75 4.98 -7.58
CA GLY A 246 17.49 4.10 -8.49
C GLY A 246 17.15 2.61 -8.37
N PRO A 247 17.97 1.72 -8.97
CA PRO A 247 17.72 0.29 -8.97
C PRO A 247 17.84 -0.33 -7.57
N ASN A 248 16.82 -1.08 -7.15
CA ASN A 248 16.76 -1.76 -5.86
C ASN A 248 15.66 -2.84 -5.90
N TYR A 249 15.58 -3.66 -4.84
CA TYR A 249 14.62 -4.77 -4.78
C TYR A 249 13.13 -4.36 -4.79
N ALA A 250 12.76 -3.16 -4.34
CA ALA A 250 11.37 -2.68 -4.44
C ALA A 250 10.96 -2.32 -5.88
N ASN A 251 11.94 -2.08 -6.76
CA ASN A 251 11.74 -1.74 -8.18
C ASN A 251 12.15 -2.88 -9.13
N ASP A 252 12.44 -4.06 -8.59
CA ASP A 252 12.88 -5.23 -9.35
C ASP A 252 11.68 -6.07 -9.83
N GLU A 253 11.74 -6.62 -11.05
CA GLU A 253 10.65 -7.41 -11.64
C GLU A 253 10.35 -8.72 -10.89
N THR A 254 11.31 -9.23 -10.10
CA THR A 254 11.15 -10.42 -9.24
C THR A 254 10.59 -10.09 -7.87
N SER A 255 10.44 -8.79 -7.55
CA SER A 255 9.87 -8.31 -6.30
C SER A 255 8.40 -8.68 -6.17
N PRO A 256 7.88 -8.89 -4.94
CA PRO A 256 6.44 -9.00 -4.70
C PRO A 256 5.63 -7.79 -5.16
N LEU A 257 6.28 -6.67 -5.45
CA LEU A 257 5.65 -5.47 -5.99
C LEU A 257 5.47 -5.50 -7.51
N TRP A 258 6.15 -6.38 -8.24
CA TRP A 258 6.18 -6.32 -9.72
C TRP A 258 5.95 -7.65 -10.42
N TYR A 259 6.21 -8.78 -9.74
CA TYR A 259 6.21 -10.08 -10.40
C TYR A 259 4.83 -10.42 -10.97
N ARG A 260 4.78 -10.72 -12.27
CA ARG A 260 3.54 -11.05 -13.01
C ARG A 260 3.42 -12.52 -13.40
N GLY A 261 4.44 -13.36 -13.15
CA GLY A 261 4.44 -14.74 -13.64
C GLY A 261 3.23 -15.56 -13.15
N LEU A 262 2.83 -15.38 -11.88
CA LEU A 262 1.62 -16.00 -11.33
C LEU A 262 0.31 -15.53 -12.00
N ALA A 263 0.33 -14.41 -12.72
CA ALA A 263 -0.82 -13.89 -13.48
C ALA A 263 -0.75 -14.22 -14.97
N THR A 264 0.44 -14.48 -15.54
CA THR A 264 0.63 -14.54 -17.00
C THR A 264 1.25 -15.83 -17.54
N HIS A 265 2.07 -16.55 -16.78
CA HIS A 265 2.72 -17.77 -17.26
C HIS A 265 1.74 -18.92 -17.44
N ASP A 266 2.07 -19.90 -18.28
CA ASP A 266 1.23 -21.09 -18.48
C ASP A 266 1.06 -21.89 -17.18
N GLU A 267 -0.17 -22.35 -16.92
CA GLU A 267 -0.48 -22.99 -15.65
C GLU A 267 0.26 -24.31 -15.46
N GLN A 268 0.41 -25.10 -16.53
CA GLN A 268 1.02 -26.43 -16.42
C GLN A 268 2.51 -26.35 -16.10
N THR A 269 3.20 -25.35 -16.65
CA THR A 269 4.64 -25.17 -16.42
C THR A 269 4.96 -24.46 -15.12
N GLU A 270 4.08 -23.56 -14.67
CA GLU A 270 4.33 -22.70 -13.50
C GLU A 270 3.85 -23.36 -12.18
N GLU A 271 2.84 -24.22 -12.23
CA GLU A 271 2.23 -24.86 -11.04
C GLU A 271 3.23 -25.61 -10.13
N PRO A 272 4.22 -26.36 -10.63
CA PRO A 272 5.17 -27.05 -9.76
C PRO A 272 6.03 -26.10 -8.90
N ALA A 273 6.42 -24.95 -9.46
CA ALA A 273 7.18 -23.94 -8.73
C ALA A 273 6.28 -23.20 -7.73
N LEU A 274 5.07 -22.83 -8.15
CA LEU A 274 4.04 -22.27 -7.28
C LEU A 274 3.74 -23.18 -6.08
N GLN A 275 3.62 -24.50 -6.29
CA GLN A 275 3.35 -25.44 -5.20
C GLN A 275 4.49 -25.46 -4.17
N GLN A 276 5.75 -25.48 -4.61
CA GLN A 276 6.91 -25.39 -3.71
C GLN A 276 6.91 -24.10 -2.90
N MET A 277 6.57 -22.98 -3.56
CA MET A 277 6.43 -21.69 -2.89
C MET A 277 5.33 -21.71 -1.82
N LEU A 278 4.15 -22.21 -2.14
CA LEU A 278 3.04 -22.33 -1.20
C LEU A 278 3.38 -23.24 -0.02
N ASP A 279 4.04 -24.37 -0.26
CA ASP A 279 4.49 -25.30 0.78
C ASP A 279 5.49 -24.63 1.72
N TYR A 280 6.46 -23.88 1.18
CA TYR A 280 7.45 -23.14 1.97
C TYR A 280 6.79 -22.14 2.94
N TYR A 281 5.79 -21.40 2.47
CA TYR A 281 5.06 -20.43 3.29
C TYR A 281 3.93 -21.05 4.12
N GLY A 282 3.74 -22.37 4.05
CA GLY A 282 2.61 -23.06 4.70
C GLY A 282 1.27 -22.45 4.29
N ALA A 283 1.13 -22.09 3.01
CA ALA A 283 -0.04 -21.43 2.44
C ALA A 283 -0.78 -22.38 1.48
N GLN A 284 -2.09 -22.20 1.36
CA GLN A 284 -2.92 -22.96 0.43
C GLN A 284 -3.09 -22.24 -0.91
N ARG A 285 -2.96 -20.91 -0.88
CA ARG A 285 -3.18 -20.02 -2.02
C ARG A 285 -2.56 -18.65 -1.79
N ILE A 286 -2.45 -17.89 -2.87
CA ILE A 286 -2.00 -16.49 -2.89
C ILE A 286 -3.04 -15.62 -3.62
N VAL A 287 -3.28 -14.42 -3.09
CA VAL A 287 -4.17 -13.39 -3.66
C VAL A 287 -3.31 -12.22 -4.12
N ILE A 288 -3.50 -11.80 -5.38
CA ILE A 288 -2.68 -10.78 -6.04
C ILE A 288 -3.52 -9.68 -6.70
N GLY A 289 -2.98 -8.46 -6.74
CA GLY A 289 -3.44 -7.33 -7.54
C GLY A 289 -2.62 -7.17 -8.82
N HIS A 290 -2.22 -5.94 -9.16
CA HIS A 290 -1.20 -5.52 -10.15
C HIS A 290 -1.45 -5.85 -11.64
N THR A 291 -2.05 -7.01 -11.91
CA THR A 291 -2.38 -7.49 -13.25
C THR A 291 -3.89 -7.54 -13.40
N PRO A 292 -4.50 -6.51 -14.02
CA PRO A 292 -5.94 -6.46 -14.20
C PRO A 292 -6.43 -7.69 -14.95
N THR A 293 -7.47 -8.32 -14.42
CA THR A 293 -8.15 -9.43 -15.10
C THR A 293 -8.87 -8.93 -16.35
N SER A 294 -8.68 -9.61 -17.48
CA SER A 294 -9.33 -9.25 -18.75
C SER A 294 -10.86 -9.40 -18.73
N SER A 295 -11.39 -10.13 -17.75
CA SER A 295 -12.82 -10.35 -17.56
C SER A 295 -13.52 -9.27 -16.74
N GLY A 296 -12.75 -8.38 -16.08
CA GLY A 296 -13.27 -7.44 -15.08
C GLY A 296 -13.84 -8.13 -13.83
N LYS A 297 -13.40 -9.36 -13.54
CA LYS A 297 -13.91 -10.22 -12.45
C LYS A 297 -12.77 -10.93 -11.73
N ILE A 298 -12.95 -11.16 -10.42
CA ILE A 298 -12.04 -12.00 -9.63
C ILE A 298 -11.87 -13.35 -10.35
N THR A 299 -10.62 -13.69 -10.67
CA THR A 299 -10.30 -14.86 -11.48
C THR A 299 -9.41 -15.81 -10.68
N ALA A 300 -9.81 -17.08 -10.62
CA ALA A 300 -9.00 -18.13 -10.02
C ALA A 300 -8.17 -18.83 -11.10
N ARG A 301 -6.89 -19.03 -10.80
CA ARG A 301 -5.92 -19.77 -11.62
C ARG A 301 -5.34 -20.94 -10.85
N PHE A 302 -4.74 -21.90 -11.53
CA PHE A 302 -4.01 -23.03 -10.91
C PHE A 302 -4.90 -23.87 -9.97
N GLY A 303 -6.14 -24.13 -10.39
CA GLY A 303 -7.14 -24.79 -9.56
C GLY A 303 -7.50 -24.01 -8.28
N GLY A 304 -7.30 -22.70 -8.26
CA GLY A 304 -7.59 -21.83 -7.10
C GLY A 304 -6.41 -21.54 -6.18
N LYS A 305 -5.20 -21.96 -6.55
CA LYS A 305 -3.97 -21.62 -5.82
C LYS A 305 -3.56 -20.15 -5.99
N VAL A 306 -3.95 -19.52 -7.09
CA VAL A 306 -3.77 -18.07 -7.31
C VAL A 306 -5.13 -17.44 -7.53
N ILE A 307 -5.43 -16.38 -6.78
CA ILE A 307 -6.62 -15.56 -6.97
C ILE A 307 -6.19 -14.18 -7.45
N MET A 308 -6.55 -13.84 -8.67
CA MET A 308 -6.36 -12.49 -9.22
C MET A 308 -7.53 -11.62 -8.79
N ALA A 309 -7.23 -10.61 -7.96
CA ALA A 309 -8.21 -9.74 -7.34
C ALA A 309 -8.20 -8.30 -7.87
N ASP A 310 -7.23 -7.94 -8.73
CA ASP A 310 -7.32 -6.74 -9.54
C ASP A 310 -8.29 -6.96 -10.71
N VAL A 311 -9.43 -6.29 -10.63
CA VAL A 311 -10.48 -6.33 -11.64
C VAL A 311 -10.50 -5.10 -12.54
N GLY A 312 -9.58 -4.15 -12.34
CA GLY A 312 -9.65 -2.85 -13.00
C GLY A 312 -10.72 -1.95 -12.37
N ALA A 313 -10.64 -1.75 -11.05
CA ALA A 313 -11.65 -0.98 -10.30
C ALA A 313 -11.64 0.51 -10.62
N SER A 314 -10.46 1.08 -10.86
CA SER A 314 -10.29 2.46 -11.32
C SER A 314 -10.98 2.69 -12.67
N ALA A 315 -11.53 3.87 -12.87
CA ALA A 315 -12.05 4.31 -14.16
C ALA A 315 -11.01 4.25 -15.29
N TYR A 316 -9.71 4.34 -14.95
CA TYR A 316 -8.63 4.14 -15.92
C TYR A 316 -8.62 2.73 -16.55
N TYR A 317 -9.09 1.71 -15.81
CA TYR A 317 -9.05 0.30 -16.21
C TYR A 317 -10.42 -0.34 -16.47
N GLY A 318 -11.52 0.44 -16.42
CA GLY A 318 -12.85 -0.03 -16.83
C GLY A 318 -13.94 0.04 -15.76
N SER A 319 -13.64 0.55 -14.57
CA SER A 319 -14.64 0.74 -13.48
C SER A 319 -15.31 -0.55 -13.00
N HIS A 320 -14.65 -1.69 -13.13
CA HIS A 320 -15.20 -2.98 -12.70
C HIS A 320 -15.14 -3.13 -11.18
N LEU A 321 -16.26 -3.41 -10.54
CA LEU A 321 -16.30 -3.52 -9.08
C LEU A 321 -16.43 -4.97 -8.63
N ALA A 322 -15.38 -5.47 -8.02
CA ALA A 322 -15.41 -6.71 -7.29
C ALA A 322 -14.45 -6.66 -6.09
N SER A 323 -14.75 -7.50 -5.10
CA SER A 323 -13.89 -7.74 -3.95
C SER A 323 -13.90 -9.23 -3.64
N LEU A 324 -12.77 -9.74 -3.18
CA LEU A 324 -12.70 -11.09 -2.64
C LEU A 324 -13.12 -11.04 -1.17
N VAL A 325 -14.08 -11.88 -0.79
CA VAL A 325 -14.49 -12.06 0.61
C VAL A 325 -14.15 -13.48 1.03
N VAL A 326 -13.46 -13.63 2.15
CA VAL A 326 -13.13 -14.93 2.76
C VAL A 326 -13.84 -15.02 4.11
N GLU A 327 -14.72 -16.00 4.25
CA GLU A 327 -15.49 -16.26 5.47
C GLU A 327 -15.61 -17.76 5.69
N ASN A 328 -15.33 -18.24 6.90
CA ASN A 328 -15.39 -19.68 7.25
C ASN A 328 -14.57 -20.60 6.33
N GLY A 329 -13.46 -20.10 5.76
CA GLY A 329 -12.61 -20.85 4.83
C GLY A 329 -13.06 -20.86 3.38
N GLU A 330 -14.27 -20.34 3.11
CA GLU A 330 -14.85 -20.23 1.77
C GLU A 330 -14.52 -18.88 1.14
N LEU A 331 -14.42 -18.85 -0.20
CA LEU A 331 -14.08 -17.67 -0.99
C LEU A 331 -15.27 -17.24 -1.81
N TYR A 332 -15.57 -15.95 -1.78
CA TYR A 332 -16.67 -15.34 -2.50
C TYR A 332 -16.19 -14.14 -3.30
N SER A 333 -16.74 -13.96 -4.49
CA SER A 333 -16.70 -12.70 -5.22
C SER A 333 -17.92 -11.88 -4.82
N ARG A 334 -17.70 -10.67 -4.30
CA ARG A 334 -18.77 -9.69 -4.07
C ARG A 334 -18.68 -8.58 -5.10
N THR A 335 -19.78 -8.36 -5.79
CA THR A 335 -19.99 -7.30 -6.78
C THR A 335 -21.22 -6.46 -6.41
N PRO A 336 -21.52 -5.37 -7.13
CA PRO A 336 -22.79 -4.64 -6.94
C PRO A 336 -24.05 -5.50 -7.15
N ASP A 337 -23.95 -6.57 -7.94
CA ASP A 337 -25.08 -7.46 -8.28
C ASP A 337 -25.32 -8.54 -7.22
N GLY A 338 -24.38 -8.75 -6.28
CA GLY A 338 -24.52 -9.70 -5.20
C GLY A 338 -23.22 -10.40 -4.81
N VAL A 339 -23.36 -11.51 -4.10
CA VAL A 339 -22.26 -12.35 -3.61
C VAL A 339 -22.38 -13.73 -4.26
N ALA A 340 -21.29 -14.21 -4.86
CA ALA A 340 -21.22 -15.53 -5.46
C ALA A 340 -20.00 -16.30 -4.93
N PRO A 341 -20.12 -17.61 -4.65
CA PRO A 341 -18.97 -18.45 -4.36
C PRO A 341 -17.97 -18.41 -5.52
N LEU A 342 -16.68 -18.33 -5.21
CA LEU A 342 -15.62 -18.36 -6.23
C LEU A 342 -15.38 -19.79 -6.76
N PHE A 343 -15.62 -20.78 -5.91
CA PHE A 343 -15.61 -22.19 -6.25
C PHE A 343 -16.98 -22.80 -5.99
N PRO A 344 -17.36 -23.88 -6.69
CA PRO A 344 -18.57 -24.62 -6.36
C PRO A 344 -18.54 -25.03 -4.88
N VAL A 345 -19.57 -24.67 -4.12
CA VAL A 345 -19.73 -25.16 -2.75
C VAL A 345 -19.88 -26.69 -2.83
N PRO A 346 -19.07 -27.49 -2.11
CA PRO A 346 -19.27 -28.92 -2.08
C PRO A 346 -20.70 -29.21 -1.65
N VAL A 347 -21.50 -29.83 -2.52
CA VAL A 347 -22.84 -30.28 -2.15
C VAL A 347 -22.62 -31.29 -1.02
N ALA A 348 -23.08 -30.97 0.19
CA ALA A 348 -23.03 -31.90 1.30
C ALA A 348 -23.63 -33.22 0.81
N ALA A 349 -22.83 -34.28 0.79
CA ALA A 349 -23.31 -35.61 0.48
C ALA A 349 -24.47 -35.88 1.45
N GLY A 350 -25.68 -36.01 0.90
CA GLY A 350 -26.89 -36.19 1.69
C GLY A 350 -26.69 -37.30 2.71
N LYS A 351 -27.06 -37.01 3.96
CA LYS A 351 -27.26 -38.05 4.95
C LYS A 351 -28.54 -38.82 4.65
#